data_AF-L8EH14-F1
#
_entry.id   AF-L8EH14-F1
#
_cell.length_a   1.000
_cell.length_b   1.000
_cell.length_c   1.000
_cell.angle_alpha   90.00
_cell.angle_beta   90.00
_cell.angle_gamma   90.00
#
_symmetry.space_group_name_H-M   'P 1'
#
loop_
_entity.id
_entity.type
_entity.pdbx_description
1 polymer ?
#
loop_
_entity_poly.entity_id
_entity_poly.type
_entity_poly.pdbx_seq_one_letter_code
_entity_poly.pdbx_strand_id
1 'polypeptide(L)'
;MAVDITPEIRYHMVLNDGSDRGISREPYMNWDYCLLANDRGNKGYPVVFHAKGAGFTIEMTSSNWGGYSYLQAVGNGVKLVQEGDAHVWVPESGGQGALFKSYENYLVYGTGSKGWLYAFASILPNLGKEFAYWKLEKAG
;
A
#
# COMPACT_ATOMS: atom_id res chain seq x y z
N MET A 1 -16.21 -5.48 -11.08
CA MET A 1 -16.03 -6.69 -10.27
C MET A 1 -15.43 -6.26 -8.96
N ALA A 2 -16.08 -6.52 -7.82
CA ALA A 2 -15.53 -6.19 -6.49
C ALA A 2 -14.14 -6.82 -6.31
N VAL A 3 -13.24 -6.14 -5.58
CA VAL A 3 -11.94 -6.71 -5.21
C VAL A 3 -12.21 -7.79 -4.17
N ASP A 4 -11.96 -9.06 -4.52
CA ASP A 4 -12.15 -10.18 -3.61
C ASP A 4 -10.93 -10.32 -2.68
N ILE A 5 -11.11 -9.91 -1.43
CA ILE A 5 -10.09 -9.99 -0.37
C ILE A 5 -10.61 -10.95 0.69
N THR A 6 -9.89 -12.04 0.90
CA THR A 6 -10.11 -12.91 2.07
C THR A 6 -9.36 -12.32 3.25
N PRO A 7 -10.03 -11.94 4.36
CA PRO A 7 -9.35 -11.41 5.52
C PRO A 7 -8.38 -12.43 6.14
N GLU A 8 -7.41 -11.94 6.91
CA GLU A 8 -6.50 -12.76 7.75
C GLU A 8 -5.57 -13.71 7.00
N ILE A 9 -5.48 -13.62 5.67
CA ILE A 9 -4.47 -14.33 4.89
C ILE A 9 -3.47 -13.36 4.26
N ARG A 10 -2.30 -13.88 3.92
CA ARG A 10 -1.21 -13.09 3.35
C ARG A 10 -1.39 -12.87 1.85
N TYR A 11 -1.12 -11.66 1.41
CA TYR A 11 -1.08 -11.28 0.00
C TYR A 11 0.18 -10.48 -0.31
N HIS A 12 0.75 -10.67 -1.49
CA HIS A 12 1.56 -9.63 -2.11
C HIS A 12 0.63 -8.60 -2.79
N MET A 13 0.78 -7.33 -2.43
CA MET A 13 0.22 -6.21 -3.19
C MET A 13 1.20 -5.84 -4.30
N VAL A 14 0.92 -6.28 -5.52
CA VAL A 14 1.81 -6.12 -6.69
C VAL A 14 1.26 -5.02 -7.60
N LEU A 15 2.07 -4.04 -7.97
CA LEU A 15 1.65 -2.95 -8.84
C LEU A 15 1.36 -3.46 -10.25
N ASN A 16 0.26 -2.99 -10.84
CA ASN A 16 -0.18 -3.35 -12.18
C ASN A 16 0.24 -2.32 -13.24
N ASP A 17 1.53 -1.97 -13.26
CA ASP A 17 2.17 -1.09 -14.24
C ASP A 17 3.11 -1.85 -15.20
N GLY A 18 3.13 -3.19 -15.12
CA GLY A 18 4.06 -4.07 -15.83
C GLY A 18 5.44 -4.20 -15.19
N SER A 19 5.71 -3.52 -14.07
CA SER A 19 6.95 -3.68 -13.30
C SER A 19 6.90 -4.88 -12.34
N ASP A 20 5.71 -5.33 -11.97
CA ASP A 20 5.49 -6.40 -10.97
C ASP A 20 6.22 -6.13 -9.63
N ARG A 21 6.42 -4.85 -9.29
CA ARG A 21 6.97 -4.43 -8.01
C ARG A 21 5.87 -4.41 -6.95
N GLY A 22 6.12 -5.00 -5.80
CA GLY A 22 5.18 -4.96 -4.69
C GLY A 22 5.54 -3.94 -3.61
N ILE A 23 4.68 -3.84 -2.60
CA ILE A 23 4.90 -2.95 -1.46
C ILE A 23 6.09 -3.41 -0.59
N SER A 24 6.90 -2.46 -0.16
CA SER A 24 8.05 -2.62 0.72
C SER A 24 8.11 -1.46 1.71
N ARG A 25 9.15 -1.43 2.54
CA ARG A 25 9.38 -0.40 3.57
C ARG A 25 10.85 -0.06 3.72
N GLU A 26 11.12 1.20 4.05
CA GLU A 26 12.44 1.71 4.38
C GLU A 26 12.38 2.64 5.60
N PRO A 27 13.34 2.52 6.54
CA PRO A 27 13.41 3.42 7.68
C PRO A 27 13.75 4.84 7.23
N TYR A 28 12.92 5.81 7.61
CA TYR A 28 13.12 7.23 7.38
C TYR A 28 12.53 8.06 8.54
N MET A 29 13.34 8.97 9.12
CA MET A 29 12.93 9.83 10.24
C MET A 29 12.25 9.09 11.41
N ASN A 30 12.82 7.94 11.83
CA ASN A 30 12.32 7.07 12.91
C ASN A 30 11.01 6.32 12.62
N TRP A 31 10.60 6.21 11.36
CA TRP A 31 9.45 5.40 10.95
C TRP A 31 9.79 4.54 9.74
N ASP A 32 9.07 3.44 9.57
CA ASP A 32 9.12 2.69 8.31
C ASP A 32 8.16 3.32 7.33
N TYR A 33 8.69 4.00 6.32
CA TYR A 33 7.88 4.53 5.23
C TYR A 33 7.73 3.49 4.12
N CYS A 34 6.51 3.35 3.63
CA CYS A 34 6.16 2.41 2.58
C CYS A 34 6.56 2.94 1.21
N LEU A 35 7.04 2.04 0.37
CA LEU A 35 7.43 2.30 -1.01
C LEU A 35 7.25 1.05 -1.85
N LEU A 36 7.40 1.16 -3.16
CA LEU A 36 7.58 0.00 -4.02
C LEU A 36 8.95 -0.62 -3.79
N ALA A 37 9.03 -1.94 -3.90
CA ALA A 37 10.31 -2.64 -4.01
C ALA A 37 11.16 -2.04 -5.15
N ASN A 38 12.47 -1.99 -4.96
CA ASN A 38 13.36 -1.30 -5.90
C ASN A 38 13.45 -2.01 -7.26
N ASP A 39 13.48 -3.34 -7.24
CA ASP A 39 13.77 -4.16 -8.42
C ASP A 39 12.50 -4.66 -9.10
N ARG A 40 12.50 -4.66 -10.43
CA ARG A 40 11.40 -5.23 -11.24
C ARG A 40 11.17 -6.70 -10.88
N GLY A 41 9.91 -7.10 -10.72
CA GLY A 41 9.52 -8.46 -10.34
C GLY A 41 9.69 -8.79 -8.85
N ASN A 42 10.24 -7.88 -8.05
CA ASN A 42 10.28 -8.05 -6.60
C ASN A 42 8.91 -7.70 -6.00
N LYS A 43 8.19 -8.74 -5.56
CA LYS A 43 6.84 -8.63 -4.98
C LYS A 43 6.80 -7.98 -3.59
N GLY A 44 7.95 -7.57 -3.05
CA GLY A 44 8.06 -6.92 -1.75
C GLY A 44 7.60 -7.82 -0.60
N TYR A 45 7.17 -7.20 0.49
CA TYR A 45 6.70 -7.93 1.68
C TYR A 45 5.20 -8.25 1.56
N PRO A 46 4.77 -9.46 1.95
CA PRO A 46 3.37 -9.75 2.10
C PRO A 46 2.68 -8.81 3.09
N VAL A 47 1.39 -8.58 2.87
CA VAL A 47 0.49 -7.89 3.79
C VAL A 47 -0.65 -8.82 4.22
N VAL A 48 -1.26 -8.52 5.35
CA VAL A 48 -2.50 -9.13 5.83
C VAL A 48 -3.56 -8.06 5.91
N PHE A 49 -4.76 -8.37 5.43
CA PHE A 49 -5.92 -7.49 5.51
C PHE A 49 -6.79 -7.90 6.68
N HIS A 50 -6.97 -7.01 7.65
CA HIS A 50 -7.84 -7.23 8.80
C HIS A 50 -9.12 -6.42 8.63
N ALA A 51 -10.28 -7.07 8.70
CA ALA A 51 -11.56 -6.42 8.46
C ALA A 51 -11.84 -5.35 9.54
N LYS A 52 -12.11 -4.11 9.12
CA LYS A 52 -12.43 -3.00 10.03
C LYS A 52 -13.44 -2.06 9.38
N GLY A 53 -14.69 -2.08 9.87
CA GLY A 53 -15.78 -1.28 9.32
C GLY A 53 -16.06 -1.65 7.86
N ALA A 54 -16.02 -0.66 6.97
CA ALA A 54 -16.26 -0.83 5.53
C ALA A 54 -15.02 -1.22 4.71
N GLY A 55 -13.86 -1.39 5.36
CA GLY A 55 -12.60 -1.69 4.68
C GLY A 55 -11.68 -2.53 5.57
N PHE A 56 -10.37 -2.28 5.45
CA PHE A 56 -9.34 -3.07 6.13
C PHE A 56 -8.28 -2.19 6.77
N THR A 57 -7.76 -2.60 7.93
CA THR A 57 -6.40 -2.22 8.30
C THR A 57 -5.45 -3.17 7.57
N ILE A 58 -4.37 -2.62 7.02
CA ILE A 58 -3.40 -3.38 6.24
C ILE A 58 -2.14 -3.52 7.09
N GLU A 59 -1.84 -4.74 7.50
CA GLU A 59 -0.62 -5.10 8.22
C GLU A 59 0.46 -5.55 7.23
N MET A 60 1.65 -4.98 7.29
CA MET A 60 2.82 -5.48 6.60
C MET A 60 3.55 -6.52 7.46
N THR A 61 3.86 -7.67 6.88
CA THR A 61 4.52 -8.78 7.60
C THR A 61 5.99 -8.52 7.98
N SER A 62 6.54 -7.37 7.59
CA SER A 62 7.91 -6.95 7.90
C SER A 62 7.96 -5.50 8.34
N SER A 63 8.61 -5.26 9.47
CA SER A 63 8.87 -3.94 10.05
C SER A 63 10.23 -3.97 10.75
N ASN A 64 10.91 -2.83 10.83
CA ASN A 64 12.11 -2.64 11.63
C ASN A 64 11.79 -2.36 13.11
N TRP A 65 10.53 -2.01 13.43
CA TRP A 65 10.09 -1.69 14.78
C TRP A 65 8.95 -2.61 15.22
N GLY A 66 9.19 -3.36 16.30
CA GLY A 66 8.22 -4.33 16.82
C GLY A 66 6.86 -3.70 17.13
N GLY A 67 5.79 -4.26 16.58
CA GLY A 67 4.42 -3.78 16.75
C GLY A 67 4.02 -2.60 15.85
N TYR A 68 4.94 -2.05 15.05
CA TYR A 68 4.66 -0.99 14.09
C TYR A 68 4.57 -1.57 12.66
N SER A 69 3.47 -2.25 12.36
CA SER A 69 3.27 -3.00 11.10
C SER A 69 2.11 -2.51 10.25
N TYR A 70 1.29 -1.56 10.71
CA TYR A 70 0.05 -1.18 10.02
C TYR A 70 0.18 0.11 9.21
N LEU A 71 -0.43 0.15 8.02
CA LEU A 71 -0.37 1.34 7.16
C LEU A 71 -1.17 2.53 7.71
N GLN A 72 -0.50 3.68 7.80
CA GLN A 72 -1.09 4.99 8.07
C GLN A 72 -0.67 5.99 7.01
N ALA A 73 -1.65 6.72 6.45
CA ALA A 73 -1.39 7.84 5.56
C ALA A 73 -1.07 9.10 6.37
N VAL A 74 0.05 9.75 6.06
CA VAL A 74 0.48 11.03 6.63
C VAL A 74 0.85 12.01 5.52
N GLY A 75 1.02 13.29 5.83
CA GLY A 75 1.22 14.34 4.82
C GLY A 75 2.43 14.12 3.90
N ASN A 76 3.45 13.40 4.35
CA ASN A 76 4.66 13.13 3.57
C ASN A 76 4.80 11.68 3.07
N GLY A 77 3.76 10.84 3.19
CA GLY A 77 3.81 9.47 2.67
C GLY A 77 2.87 8.52 3.41
N VAL A 78 3.11 7.22 3.23
CA VAL A 78 2.47 6.16 4.02
C VAL A 78 3.54 5.53 4.89
N LYS A 79 3.27 5.38 6.18
CA LYS A 79 4.22 4.78 7.14
C LYS A 79 3.58 3.63 7.93
N LEU A 80 4.40 2.82 8.57
CA LEU A 80 3.95 1.76 9.48
C LEU A 80 3.76 2.30 10.90
N VAL A 81 2.64 1.94 11.52
CA VAL A 81 2.23 2.32 12.88
C VAL A 81 1.68 1.13 13.64
N GLN A 82 1.35 1.32 14.92
CA GLN A 82 0.60 0.34 15.71
C GLN A 82 -0.85 0.23 15.22
N GLU A 83 -1.50 -0.91 15.46
CA GLU A 83 -2.88 -1.18 15.02
C GLU A 83 -3.88 -0.08 15.43
N GLY A 84 -3.71 0.49 16.64
CA GLY A 84 -4.58 1.54 17.16
C GLY A 84 -4.58 2.82 16.32
N ASP A 85 -3.47 3.11 15.64
CA ASP A 85 -3.28 4.30 14.81
C ASP A 85 -3.47 4.02 13.31
N ALA A 86 -3.73 2.75 12.96
CA ALA A 86 -3.87 2.31 11.59
C ALA A 86 -5.07 2.95 10.89
N HIS A 87 -4.86 3.40 9.65
CA HIS A 87 -5.94 3.89 8.83
C HIS A 87 -6.73 2.73 8.21
N VAL A 88 -8.03 2.93 8.03
CA VAL A 88 -8.89 2.01 7.28
C VAL A 88 -8.76 2.32 5.79
N TRP A 89 -8.48 1.29 5.01
CA TRP A 89 -8.36 1.33 3.56
C TRP A 89 -9.52 0.54 2.94
N VAL A 90 -10.34 1.24 2.17
CA VAL A 90 -11.47 0.66 1.43
C VAL A 90 -10.98 0.29 0.03
N PRO A 91 -11.05 -0.98 -0.38
CA PRO A 91 -10.69 -1.38 -1.72
C PRO A 91 -11.79 -0.99 -2.70
N GLU A 92 -11.39 -0.40 -3.81
CA GLU A 92 -12.25 -0.08 -4.95
C GLU A 92 -11.72 -0.77 -6.20
N SER A 93 -12.63 -1.16 -7.08
CA SER A 93 -12.28 -1.86 -8.32
C SER A 93 -12.00 -0.85 -9.41
N GLY A 94 -10.74 -0.72 -9.82
CA GLY A 94 -10.33 0.02 -11.01
C GLY A 94 -10.31 -0.89 -12.24
N GLY A 95 -10.43 -0.30 -13.43
CA GLY A 95 -10.29 -1.03 -14.69
C GLY A 95 -8.92 -1.71 -14.88
N GLN A 96 -7.94 -1.34 -14.04
CA GLN A 96 -6.57 -1.83 -14.05
C GLN A 96 -6.18 -2.59 -12.77
N GLY A 97 -7.11 -2.88 -11.85
CA GLY A 97 -6.80 -3.55 -10.57
C GLY A 97 -7.44 -2.85 -9.37
N ALA A 98 -7.05 -3.25 -8.16
CA ALA A 98 -7.59 -2.67 -6.93
C ALA A 98 -6.95 -1.30 -6.63
N LEU A 99 -7.78 -0.31 -6.33
CA LEU A 99 -7.36 0.93 -5.66
C LEU A 99 -7.66 0.80 -4.17
N PHE A 100 -6.88 1.44 -3.31
CA PHE A 100 -7.15 1.49 -1.88
C PHE A 100 -7.29 2.93 -1.43
N LYS A 101 -8.42 3.24 -0.80
CA LYS A 101 -8.83 4.59 -0.42
C LYS A 101 -8.93 4.73 1.09
N SER A 102 -8.43 5.84 1.62
CA SER A 102 -8.61 6.24 3.03
C SER A 102 -8.88 7.73 3.09
N TYR A 103 -9.93 8.15 3.82
CA TYR A 103 -10.33 9.57 3.95
C TYR A 103 -10.34 10.33 2.61
N GLU A 104 -11.02 9.79 1.59
CA GLU A 104 -11.06 10.38 0.24
C GLU A 104 -9.74 10.45 -0.53
N ASN A 105 -8.65 9.87 0.00
CA ASN A 105 -7.34 9.81 -0.65
C ASN A 105 -7.00 8.38 -1.06
N TYR A 106 -6.48 8.20 -2.28
CA TYR A 106 -6.06 6.89 -2.79
C TYR A 106 -4.56 6.68 -2.61
N LEU A 107 -4.15 5.43 -2.45
CA LEU A 107 -2.74 5.06 -2.57
C LEU A 107 -2.20 5.45 -3.96
N VAL A 108 -1.11 6.20 -3.95
CA VAL A 108 -0.34 6.56 -5.14
C VAL A 108 1.12 6.22 -4.89
N TYR A 109 1.90 6.17 -5.97
CA TYR A 109 3.35 5.99 -5.89
C TYR A 109 4.10 7.08 -6.66
N GLY A 110 5.30 7.42 -6.22
CA GLY A 110 6.19 8.33 -6.96
C GLY A 110 6.79 7.65 -8.19
N THR A 111 6.82 8.35 -9.33
CA THR A 111 7.34 7.82 -10.62
C THR A 111 8.69 8.39 -11.03
N GLY A 112 9.10 9.55 -10.49
CA GLY A 112 10.35 10.24 -10.86
C GLY A 112 11.53 10.00 -9.91
N SER A 113 11.34 9.25 -8.83
CA SER A 113 12.37 8.92 -7.85
C SER A 113 12.09 7.54 -7.28
N LYS A 114 12.58 7.26 -6.06
CA LYS A 114 12.19 6.06 -5.32
C LYS A 114 10.66 6.01 -5.22
N GLY A 115 10.09 4.82 -5.42
CA GLY A 115 8.65 4.61 -5.53
C GLY A 115 7.89 4.73 -4.21
N TRP A 116 8.13 5.80 -3.44
CA TRP A 116 7.46 6.09 -2.18
C TRP A 116 5.95 6.11 -2.36
N LEU A 117 5.24 5.53 -1.39
CA LEU A 117 3.79 5.56 -1.36
C LEU A 117 3.30 6.82 -0.65
N TYR A 118 2.24 7.39 -1.19
CA TYR A 118 1.51 8.52 -0.63
C TYR A 118 0.01 8.24 -0.70
N ALA A 119 -0.79 9.13 -0.09
CA ALA A 119 -2.23 9.14 -0.27
C ALA A 119 -2.66 10.51 -0.82
N PHE A 120 -3.35 10.53 -1.97
CA PHE A 120 -3.92 11.77 -2.53
C PHE A 120 -5.32 11.54 -3.11
N ALA A 121 -6.19 12.53 -2.96
CA ALA A 121 -7.53 12.55 -3.54
C ALA A 121 -7.49 12.72 -5.07
N SER A 122 -6.49 13.45 -5.57
CA SER A 122 -6.26 13.67 -6.99
C SER A 122 -4.77 13.83 -7.28
N ILE A 123 -4.38 13.46 -8.50
CA ILE A 123 -3.03 13.66 -9.02
C ILE A 123 -3.13 14.39 -10.36
N LEU A 124 -2.24 15.34 -10.58
CA LEU A 124 -2.12 15.97 -11.90
C LEU A 124 -1.26 15.06 -12.80
N PRO A 125 -1.66 14.86 -14.07
CA PRO A 125 -0.82 14.15 -15.03
C PRO A 125 0.59 14.76 -15.09
N ASN A 126 1.61 13.90 -15.22
CA ASN A 126 3.02 14.27 -15.38
C ASN A 126 3.72 14.98 -14.20
N LEU A 127 3.14 15.01 -12.99
CA LEU A 127 3.79 15.56 -11.78
C LEU A 127 4.47 14.49 -10.89
N GLY A 128 4.99 13.43 -11.51
CA GLY A 128 5.84 12.45 -10.84
C GLY A 128 5.12 11.55 -9.83
N LYS A 129 3.79 11.43 -9.91
CA LYS A 129 2.98 10.49 -9.12
C LYS A 129 1.89 9.85 -9.97
N GLU A 130 1.55 8.62 -9.65
CA GLU A 130 0.50 7.83 -10.31
C GLU A 130 -0.33 7.05 -9.30
N PHE A 131 -1.61 6.83 -9.62
CA PHE A 131 -2.47 5.96 -8.82
C PHE A 131 -1.91 4.54 -8.82
N ALA A 132 -1.82 3.95 -7.64
CA ALA A 132 -1.30 2.60 -7.49
C ALA A 132 -2.45 1.60 -7.67
N TYR A 133 -2.54 1.01 -8.86
CA TYR A 133 -3.46 -0.10 -9.14
C TYR A 133 -2.80 -1.42 -8.76
N TRP A 134 -3.40 -2.17 -7.84
CA TRP A 134 -2.80 -3.36 -7.25
C TRP A 134 -3.45 -4.64 -7.78
N LYS A 135 -2.61 -5.62 -8.11
CA LYS A 135 -2.96 -7.04 -8.14
C LYS A 135 -2.71 -7.61 -6.74
N LEU A 136 -3.66 -8.41 -6.25
CA LEU A 136 -3.52 -9.12 -4.97
C LEU A 136 -3.21 -10.58 -5.25
N GLU A 137 -1.99 -11.00 -4.91
CA GLU A 137 -1.53 -12.37 -5.11
C GLU A 137 -1.38 -13.06 -3.75
N LYS A 138 -2.05 -14.20 -3.53
CA LYS A 138 -1.92 -14.93 -2.26
C LYS A 138 -0.45 -15.32 -2.03
N ALA A 139 0.08 -14.98 -0.86
CA ALA A 139 1.41 -15.39 -0.43
C ALA A 139 1.29 -16.72 0.33
N GLY A 140 2.12 -17.70 -0.05
CA GLY A 140 2.19 -19.02 0.57
C GLY A 140 2.86 -19.02 1.95
#